data_AF-A0A2H1VIK1-F1
#
_entry.id   AF-A0A2H1VIK1-F1
#
_cell.length_a   1.000
_cell.length_b   1.000
_cell.length_c   1.000
_cell.angle_alpha   90.00
_cell.angle_beta   90.00
_cell.angle_gamma   90.00
#
_symmetry.space_group_name_H-M   'P 1'
#
loop_
_entity.id
_entity.type
_entity.pdbx_description
1 polymer ?
#
loop_
_entity_poly.entity_id
_entity_poly.type
_entity_poly.pdbx_seq_one_letter_code
_entity_poly.pdbx_strand_id
1 'polypeptide(L)'
;MPLYEKSYVRDGRPPTKLNMKNAPNYYPNSFHGPVPYVDEHRPWKKLHVLESNAVDLEPLWYFYNYILEDEAHKQRFIANLAASLVPVTPPVIQRVFKILHLIDEDLAKRTRAAYEVAVAAVSAAQQAAAKATDPSPKRNYPTAEGPPKHNDTKSIYRLGIHQEHVFMDHH
;
A
#
# COMPACT_ATOMS: atom_id res chain seq x y z
N MET A 1 22.07 -20.09 -31.97
CA MET A 1 22.85 -18.84 -31.79
C MET A 1 24.33 -19.15 -31.93
N PRO A 2 25.17 -18.25 -32.49
CA PRO A 2 26.59 -18.53 -32.63
C PRO A 2 27.26 -18.70 -31.25
N LEU A 3 28.22 -19.62 -31.16
CA LEU A 3 28.94 -19.96 -29.92
C LEU A 3 29.79 -18.78 -29.38
N TYR A 4 30.08 -17.78 -30.22
CA TYR A 4 30.89 -16.61 -29.88
C TYR A 4 30.40 -15.35 -30.61
N GLU A 5 30.19 -14.26 -29.86
CA GLU A 5 29.84 -12.94 -30.39
C GLU A 5 31.08 -12.22 -30.92
N LYS A 6 31.07 -11.81 -32.19
CA LYS A 6 32.13 -11.02 -32.81
C LYS A 6 31.65 -9.57 -32.97
N SER A 7 32.37 -8.62 -32.35
CA SER A 7 32.02 -7.20 -32.37
C SER A 7 33.19 -6.32 -32.81
N TYR A 8 32.93 -5.02 -32.95
CA TYR A 8 33.97 -4.02 -33.25
C TYR A 8 34.52 -3.33 -32.01
N VAL A 9 33.95 -3.62 -30.83
CA VAL A 9 34.42 -3.09 -29.56
C VAL A 9 35.77 -3.73 -29.22
N ARG A 10 36.71 -2.91 -28.76
CA ARG A 10 38.05 -3.32 -28.32
C ARG A 10 38.36 -2.73 -26.96
N ASP A 11 39.25 -3.40 -26.23
CA ASP A 11 39.87 -2.94 -24.99
C ASP A 11 38.86 -2.72 -23.83
N GLY A 12 39.23 -1.89 -22.85
CA GLY A 12 38.46 -1.64 -21.62
C GLY A 12 39.09 -2.29 -20.39
N ARG A 13 38.26 -2.67 -19.41
CA ARG A 13 38.68 -3.52 -18.27
C ARG A 13 39.38 -4.77 -18.81
N PRO A 14 40.43 -5.33 -18.14
CA PRO A 14 41.29 -6.36 -18.72
C PRO A 14 40.52 -7.43 -19.53
N PRO A 15 40.74 -7.50 -20.86
CA PRO A 15 39.89 -8.29 -21.74
C PRO A 15 40.15 -9.77 -21.56
N THR A 16 39.09 -10.56 -21.34
CA THR A 16 39.18 -11.99 -21.02
C THR A 16 39.20 -12.91 -22.25
N LYS A 17 38.98 -12.38 -23.46
CA LYS A 17 38.80 -13.17 -24.69
C LYS A 17 39.71 -12.73 -25.85
N LEU A 18 40.97 -12.41 -25.54
CA LEU A 18 42.02 -12.05 -26.52
C LEU A 18 41.69 -10.83 -27.40
N ASN A 19 40.66 -10.04 -27.04
CA ASN A 19 40.30 -8.79 -27.70
C ASN A 19 40.16 -8.88 -29.23
N MET A 20 39.71 -10.03 -29.75
CA MET A 20 39.61 -10.33 -31.19
C MET A 20 40.93 -10.19 -31.98
N LYS A 21 42.08 -10.28 -31.29
CA LYS A 21 43.43 -10.27 -31.86
C LYS A 21 43.60 -9.14 -32.91
N ASN A 22 43.94 -9.50 -34.14
CA ASN A 22 44.25 -8.58 -35.23
C ASN A 22 43.05 -8.35 -36.17
N ALA A 23 41.84 -8.77 -35.77
CA ALA A 23 40.66 -8.54 -36.60
C ALA A 23 40.36 -7.02 -36.69
N PRO A 24 39.99 -6.50 -37.88
CA PRO A 24 39.63 -5.09 -38.06
C PRO A 24 38.64 -4.61 -37.00
N ASN A 25 38.86 -3.39 -36.51
CA ASN A 25 38.06 -2.75 -35.46
C ASN A 25 37.05 -1.72 -36.01
N TYR A 26 36.79 -1.71 -37.32
CA TYR A 26 35.83 -0.83 -37.98
C TYR A 26 34.96 -1.57 -39.01
N TYR A 27 33.76 -1.06 -39.24
CA TYR A 27 32.82 -1.50 -40.29
C TYR A 27 32.32 -0.30 -41.09
N PRO A 28 32.18 -0.39 -42.42
CA PRO A 28 32.56 -1.54 -43.29
C PRO A 28 34.09 -1.69 -43.44
N ASN A 29 34.56 -2.91 -43.71
CA ASN A 29 35.97 -3.18 -44.02
C ASN A 29 36.13 -4.23 -45.13
N SER A 30 37.26 -4.19 -45.82
CA SER A 30 37.63 -5.14 -46.89
C SER A 30 38.57 -6.26 -46.42
N PHE A 31 38.78 -6.40 -45.10
CA PHE A 31 39.79 -7.26 -44.50
C PHE A 31 39.17 -8.43 -43.71
N HIS A 32 38.00 -8.90 -44.13
CA HIS A 32 37.28 -10.04 -43.54
C HIS A 32 36.95 -9.88 -42.04
N GLY A 33 36.68 -8.65 -41.60
CA GLY A 33 36.16 -8.39 -40.26
C GLY A 33 34.70 -8.87 -40.07
N PRO A 34 34.16 -8.78 -38.85
CA PRO A 34 32.80 -9.24 -38.54
C PRO A 34 31.70 -8.57 -39.38
N VAL A 35 30.86 -9.32 -40.08
CA VAL A 35 29.75 -8.74 -40.86
C VAL A 35 28.48 -8.68 -39.99
N PRO A 36 27.81 -7.53 -39.86
CA PRO A 36 26.55 -7.45 -39.15
C PRO A 36 25.49 -8.29 -39.88
N TYR A 37 24.78 -9.12 -39.13
CA TYR A 37 23.61 -9.82 -39.61
C TYR A 37 22.37 -8.97 -39.33
N VAL A 38 21.57 -8.70 -40.36
CA VAL A 38 20.27 -8.04 -40.21
C VAL A 38 19.22 -9.13 -40.04
N ASP A 39 18.61 -9.18 -38.86
CA ASP A 39 17.45 -10.04 -38.63
C ASP A 39 16.20 -9.35 -39.17
N GLU A 40 15.69 -9.87 -40.30
CA GLU A 40 14.49 -9.36 -40.97
C GLU A 40 13.21 -9.54 -40.15
N HIS A 41 13.20 -10.47 -39.19
CA HIS A 41 12.05 -10.70 -38.31
C HIS A 41 12.00 -9.73 -37.13
N ARG A 42 13.03 -8.92 -36.93
CA ARG A 42 13.09 -7.99 -35.81
C ARG A 42 12.20 -6.77 -36.08
N PRO A 43 11.24 -6.44 -35.20
CA PRO A 43 10.34 -5.32 -35.43
C PRO A 43 11.12 -4.00 -35.48
N TRP A 44 10.97 -3.27 -36.59
CA TRP A 44 11.63 -1.97 -36.81
C TRP A 44 10.88 -0.77 -36.21
N LYS A 45 9.61 -0.95 -35.85
CA LYS A 45 8.76 0.11 -35.31
C LYS A 45 8.49 -0.15 -33.84
N LYS A 46 8.73 0.87 -33.00
CA LYS A 46 8.22 0.91 -31.63
C LYS A 46 6.86 1.59 -31.67
N LEU A 47 5.81 0.87 -31.27
CA LEU A 47 4.49 1.46 -31.09
C LEU A 47 4.44 2.12 -29.71
N HIS A 48 4.20 3.43 -29.67
CA HIS A 48 3.75 4.08 -28.45
C HIS A 48 2.24 3.88 -28.35
N VAL A 49 1.84 2.85 -27.61
CA VAL A 49 0.43 2.62 -27.33
C VAL A 49 -0.02 3.67 -26.31
N LEU A 50 -0.74 4.68 -26.79
CA LEU A 50 -1.45 5.63 -25.94
C LEU A 50 -2.81 5.01 -25.64
N GLU A 51 -2.92 4.33 -24.50
CA GLU A 51 -4.18 3.81 -24.00
C GLU A 51 -5.05 5.00 -23.56
N SER A 52 -5.83 5.54 -24.49
CA SER A 52 -6.57 6.79 -24.28
C SER A 52 -7.84 6.82 -25.15
N ASN A 53 -8.98 6.47 -24.56
CA ASN A 53 -10.19 7.33 -24.48
C ASN A 53 -11.47 6.60 -24.06
N ALA A 54 -11.48 5.28 -23.97
CA ALA A 54 -12.57 4.53 -23.35
C ALA A 54 -11.98 3.74 -22.18
N VAL A 55 -12.16 4.24 -20.96
CA VAL A 55 -11.92 3.40 -19.79
C VAL A 55 -13.02 2.36 -19.79
N ASP A 56 -12.65 1.10 -19.97
CA ASP A 56 -13.59 0.00 -19.80
C ASP A 56 -13.92 -0.14 -18.31
N LEU A 57 -15.17 0.20 -17.95
CA LEU A 57 -15.69 0.12 -16.59
C LEU A 57 -16.55 -1.13 -16.39
N GLU A 58 -16.79 -1.93 -17.43
CA GLU A 58 -17.59 -3.15 -17.36
C GLU A 58 -17.05 -4.13 -16.31
N PRO A 59 -15.73 -4.39 -16.20
CA PRO A 59 -15.20 -5.29 -15.18
C PRO A 59 -15.46 -4.82 -13.74
N LEU A 60 -15.45 -3.50 -13.51
CA LEU A 60 -15.69 -2.90 -12.20
C LEU A 60 -17.16 -2.99 -11.82
N TRP A 61 -18.05 -2.72 -12.78
CA TRP A 61 -19.49 -2.91 -12.60
C TRP A 61 -19.82 -4.38 -12.33
N TYR A 62 -19.21 -5.30 -13.08
CA TYR A 62 -19.38 -6.74 -12.89
C TYR A 62 -18.91 -7.19 -11.50
N PHE A 63 -17.75 -6.71 -11.06
CA PHE A 63 -17.23 -7.02 -9.73
C PHE A 63 -18.20 -6.57 -8.61
N TYR A 64 -18.69 -5.33 -8.68
CA TYR A 64 -19.60 -4.80 -7.67
C TYR A 64 -20.95 -5.56 -7.64
N ASN A 65 -21.47 -5.95 -8.81
CA ASN A 65 -22.79 -6.53 -8.91
C ASN A 65 -22.83 -8.06 -8.77
N TYR A 66 -21.81 -8.77 -9.25
CA TYR A 66 -21.83 -10.23 -9.34
C TYR A 66 -20.74 -10.93 -8.52
N ILE A 67 -19.65 -10.26 -8.14
CA ILE A 67 -18.61 -10.87 -7.29
C ILE A 67 -18.87 -10.59 -5.82
N LEU A 68 -19.33 -9.38 -5.49
CA LEU A 68 -19.79 -9.03 -4.15
C LEU A 68 -21.25 -9.48 -3.96
N GLU A 69 -21.49 -10.80 -3.92
CA GLU A 69 -22.86 -11.35 -3.85
C GLU A 69 -23.59 -10.99 -2.56
N ASP A 70 -22.88 -10.97 -1.43
CA ASP A 70 -23.47 -10.66 -0.11
C ASP A 70 -23.52 -9.15 0.13
N GLU A 71 -24.68 -8.68 0.58
CA GLU A 71 -24.92 -7.30 1.00
C GLU A 71 -23.95 -6.87 2.11
N ALA A 72 -23.58 -7.78 3.02
CA ALA A 72 -22.58 -7.47 4.04
C ALA A 72 -21.18 -7.25 3.45
N HIS A 73 -20.83 -7.93 2.35
CA HIS A 73 -19.58 -7.68 1.63
C HIS A 73 -19.61 -6.32 0.94
N LYS A 74 -20.71 -5.96 0.26
CA LYS A 74 -20.88 -4.65 -0.35
C LYS A 74 -20.76 -3.53 0.69
N GLN A 75 -21.43 -3.69 1.84
CA GLN A 75 -21.40 -2.69 2.90
C GLN A 75 -20.00 -2.51 3.50
N ARG A 76 -19.27 -3.61 3.76
CA ARG A 76 -17.88 -3.55 4.23
C ARG A 76 -16.96 -2.87 3.21
N PHE A 77 -17.11 -3.21 1.93
CA PHE A 77 -16.37 -2.58 0.85
C PHE A 77 -16.60 -1.06 0.81
N ILE A 78 -17.86 -0.65 0.85
CA ILE A 78 -18.26 0.77 0.84
C ILE A 78 -17.73 1.50 2.08
N ALA A 79 -17.84 0.91 3.26
CA ALA A 79 -17.36 1.51 4.50
C ALA A 79 -15.84 1.74 4.48
N ASN A 80 -15.07 0.75 4.01
CA ASN A 80 -13.62 0.87 3.90
C ASN A 80 -13.22 1.93 2.86
N LEU A 81 -13.92 1.96 1.72
CA LEU A 81 -13.70 2.97 0.69
C LEU A 81 -13.96 4.38 1.24
N ALA A 82 -15.10 4.60 1.88
CA ALA A 82 -15.45 5.88 2.51
C ALA A 82 -14.43 6.32 3.57
N ALA A 83 -13.99 5.42 4.46
CA ALA A 83 -13.00 5.71 5.48
C ALA A 83 -11.65 6.15 4.88
N SER A 84 -11.22 5.50 3.80
CA SER A 84 -9.99 5.87 3.09
C SER A 84 -10.05 7.23 2.39
N LEU A 85 -11.25 7.73 2.07
CA LEU A 85 -11.47 9.01 1.41
C LEU A 85 -11.51 10.19 2.37
N VAL A 86 -11.68 9.97 3.68
CA VAL A 86 -11.75 11.03 4.70
C VAL A 86 -10.56 12.01 4.64
N PRO A 87 -9.29 11.58 4.54
CA PRO A 87 -8.15 12.51 4.52
C PRO A 87 -7.90 13.15 3.14
N VAL A 88 -8.68 12.81 2.11
CA VAL A 88 -8.40 13.20 0.71
C VAL A 88 -8.90 14.63 0.45
N THR A 89 -8.24 15.35 -0.47
CA THR A 89 -8.62 16.73 -0.82
C THR A 89 -9.94 16.79 -1.60
N PRO A 90 -10.80 17.80 -1.39
CA PRO A 90 -12.13 17.87 -1.98
C PRO A 90 -12.20 17.73 -3.53
N PRO A 91 -11.28 18.33 -4.32
CA PRO A 91 -11.33 18.18 -5.78
C PRO A 91 -11.14 16.74 -6.26
N VAL A 92 -10.35 15.95 -5.52
CA VAL A 92 -10.12 14.53 -5.84
C VAL A 92 -11.34 13.71 -5.48
N ILE A 93 -11.98 13.99 -4.35
CA ILE A 93 -13.20 13.29 -3.91
C ILE A 93 -14.34 13.45 -4.93
N GLN A 94 -14.53 14.65 -5.48
CA GLN A 94 -15.53 14.88 -6.54
C GLN A 94 -15.28 14.02 -7.78
N ARG A 95 -14.00 13.87 -8.18
CA ARG A 95 -13.62 13.02 -9.32
C ARG A 95 -13.85 11.54 -9.01
N VAL A 96 -13.53 11.10 -7.78
CA VAL A 96 -13.79 9.73 -7.35
C VAL A 96 -15.28 9.42 -7.42
N PHE A 97 -16.14 10.28 -6.88
CA PHE A 97 -17.59 10.05 -6.97
C PHE A 97 -18.12 10.07 -8.40
N LYS A 98 -17.51 10.84 -9.29
CA LYS A 98 -17.83 10.79 -10.72
C LYS A 98 -17.48 9.42 -11.31
N ILE A 99 -16.30 8.89 -11.02
CA ILE A 99 -15.87 7.57 -11.51
C ILE A 99 -16.77 6.47 -10.92
N LEU A 100 -17.03 6.48 -9.61
CA LEU A 100 -17.92 5.50 -8.98
C LEU A 100 -19.31 5.53 -9.60
N HIS A 101 -19.83 6.71 -9.94
CA HIS A 101 -21.14 6.84 -10.59
C HIS A 101 -21.14 6.30 -12.03
N LEU A 102 -20.03 6.44 -12.76
CA LEU A 102 -19.88 5.84 -14.08
C LEU A 102 -19.74 4.31 -14.02
N ILE A 103 -19.21 3.78 -12.91
CA ILE A 103 -19.18 2.33 -12.65
C ILE A 103 -20.59 1.85 -12.32
N ASP A 104 -21.21 2.40 -11.27
CA ASP A 104 -22.55 2.04 -10.82
C ASP A 104 -23.19 3.18 -10.00
N GLU A 105 -24.44 3.52 -10.29
CA GLU A 105 -25.12 4.63 -9.61
C GLU A 105 -25.37 4.36 -8.12
N ASP A 106 -25.72 3.13 -7.76
CA ASP A 106 -26.00 2.73 -6.37
C ASP A 106 -24.72 2.75 -5.54
N LEU A 107 -23.62 2.23 -6.09
CA LEU A 107 -22.29 2.29 -5.46
C LEU A 107 -21.91 3.73 -5.08
N ALA A 108 -22.09 4.67 -6.00
CA ALA A 108 -21.77 6.07 -5.75
C ALA A 108 -22.64 6.69 -4.65
N LYS A 109 -23.95 6.42 -4.66
CA LYS A 109 -24.90 6.92 -3.64
C LYS A 109 -24.54 6.41 -2.26
N ARG A 110 -24.32 5.10 -2.12
CA ARG A 110 -24.00 4.50 -0.81
C ARG A 110 -22.63 4.94 -0.30
N THR A 111 -21.66 5.10 -1.18
CA THR A 111 -20.32 5.58 -0.79
C THR A 111 -20.33 7.04 -0.36
N ARG A 112 -21.14 7.90 -1.00
CA ARG A 112 -21.34 9.29 -0.54
C ARG A 112 -21.96 9.32 0.87
N ALA A 113 -23.02 8.55 1.09
CA ALA A 113 -23.66 8.48 2.41
C ALA A 113 -22.68 7.98 3.49
N ALA A 114 -21.92 6.92 3.20
CA ALA A 114 -20.92 6.41 4.12
C ALA A 114 -19.78 7.41 4.38
N TYR A 115 -19.36 8.17 3.36
CA TYR A 115 -18.34 9.20 3.49
C TYR A 115 -18.81 10.36 4.39
N GLU A 116 -20.03 10.84 4.21
CA GLU A 116 -20.60 11.91 5.05
C GLU A 116 -20.66 11.48 6.53
N VAL A 117 -21.07 10.24 6.79
CA VAL A 117 -21.07 9.66 8.15
C VAL A 117 -19.65 9.57 8.71
N ALA A 118 -18.66 9.14 7.91
CA ALA A 118 -17.28 9.03 8.35
C ALA A 118 -16.66 10.41 8.67
N VAL A 119 -16.92 11.42 7.86
CA VAL A 119 -16.48 12.81 8.11
C VAL A 119 -17.13 13.36 9.38
N ALA A 120 -18.44 13.15 9.56
CA ALA A 120 -19.14 13.57 10.76
C ALA A 120 -18.55 12.91 12.01
N ALA A 121 -18.27 11.60 11.97
CA ALA A 121 -17.67 10.87 13.08
C ALA A 121 -16.28 11.41 13.44
N VAL A 122 -15.42 11.70 12.45
CA VAL A 122 -14.09 12.29 12.70
C VAL A 122 -14.21 13.69 13.29
N SER A 123 -15.10 14.53 12.78
CA SER A 123 -15.32 15.87 13.32
C SER A 123 -15.82 15.84 14.76
N ALA A 124 -16.74 14.93 15.09
CA ALA A 124 -17.26 14.74 16.45
C ALA A 124 -16.16 14.22 17.40
N ALA A 125 -15.33 13.28 16.95
CA ALA A 125 -14.20 12.78 17.72
C ALA A 125 -13.16 13.89 18.01
N GLN A 126 -12.89 14.76 17.04
CA GLN A 126 -12.01 15.93 17.22
C GLN A 126 -12.58 16.92 18.23
N GLN A 127 -13.88 17.22 18.15
CA GLN A 127 -14.55 18.09 19.13
C GLN A 127 -14.53 17.50 20.54
N ALA A 128 -14.76 16.19 20.68
CA ALA A 128 -14.67 15.48 21.95
C ALA A 128 -13.24 15.50 22.52
N ALA A 129 -12.23 15.27 21.68
CA ALA A 129 -10.83 15.35 22.07
C ALA A 129 -10.44 16.78 22.50
N ALA A 130 -10.86 17.80 21.75
CA ALA A 130 -10.62 19.21 22.10
C ALA A 130 -11.28 19.61 23.42
N LYS A 131 -12.46 19.06 23.73
CA LYS A 131 -13.17 19.28 25.00
C LYS A 131 -12.53 18.52 26.18
N ALA A 132 -11.91 17.37 25.92
CA ALA A 132 -11.16 16.62 26.94
C ALA A 132 -9.80 17.26 27.25
N THR A 133 -9.20 17.98 26.31
CA THR A 133 -8.03 18.84 26.51
C THR A 133 -8.45 20.21 27.05
N ASP A 134 -9.03 20.24 28.24
CA ASP A 134 -9.19 21.50 28.99
C ASP A 134 -7.79 21.90 29.54
N PRO A 135 -7.18 23.02 29.11
CA PRO A 135 -5.82 23.41 29.52
C PRO A 135 -5.79 24.03 30.92
N SER A 136 -6.79 23.77 31.77
CA SER A 136 -6.79 24.22 33.15
C SER A 136 -5.57 23.62 33.86
N PRO A 137 -4.54 24.42 34.22
CA PRO A 137 -3.40 23.89 34.93
C PRO A 137 -3.92 23.38 36.27
N LYS A 138 -3.76 22.07 36.54
CA LYS A 138 -3.93 21.54 37.89
C LYS A 138 -2.84 22.15 38.76
N ARG A 139 -3.06 23.36 39.27
CA ARG A 139 -2.27 23.92 40.36
C ARG A 139 -2.59 23.09 41.58
N ASN A 140 -1.60 22.38 42.11
CA ASN A 140 -1.64 21.88 43.47
C ASN A 140 -1.62 23.10 44.39
N TYR A 141 -2.81 23.63 44.72
CA TYR A 141 -2.95 24.51 45.86
C TYR A 141 -2.84 23.64 47.11
N PRO A 142 -1.98 23.95 48.09
CA PRO A 142 -2.07 23.32 49.39
C PRO A 142 -3.40 23.71 50.03
N THR A 143 -4.37 22.80 50.00
CA THR A 143 -5.60 22.91 50.78
C THR A 143 -5.21 22.86 52.27
N ALA A 144 -5.93 23.59 53.12
CA ALA A 144 -5.73 23.57 54.59
C ALA A 144 -6.03 22.20 55.22
N GLU A 145 -6.58 21.28 54.44
CA GLU A 145 -6.67 19.86 54.76
C GLU A 145 -5.35 19.22 54.33
N GLY A 146 -4.54 18.85 55.33
CA GLY A 146 -3.26 18.15 55.12
C GLY A 146 -3.40 16.89 54.24
N PRO A 147 -2.27 16.27 53.85
CA PRO A 147 -2.27 15.16 52.90
C PRO A 147 -3.26 14.07 53.32
N PRO A 148 -3.97 13.44 52.35
CA PRO A 148 -4.90 12.37 52.66
C PRO A 148 -4.17 11.28 53.47
N LYS A 149 -4.75 10.90 54.61
CA LYS A 149 -4.17 9.86 55.47
C LYS A 149 -3.94 8.60 54.65
N HIS A 150 -2.71 8.10 54.67
CA HIS A 150 -2.38 6.81 54.08
C HIS A 150 -3.23 5.75 54.79
N ASN A 151 -4.14 5.10 54.06
CA ASN A 151 -4.88 3.97 54.59
C ASN A 151 -3.90 2.81 54.71
N ASP A 152 -3.30 2.64 55.89
CA ASP A 152 -2.47 1.49 56.27
C ASP A 152 -3.33 0.23 56.45
N THR A 153 -4.10 -0.14 55.43
CA THR A 153 -4.74 -1.46 55.37
C THR A 153 -3.83 -2.36 54.54
N LYS A 154 -3.05 -3.19 55.25
CA LYS A 154 -2.21 -4.27 54.71
C LYS A 154 -2.92 -5.02 53.58
N SER A 155 -2.62 -4.69 52.33
CA SER A 155 -2.85 -5.59 51.20
C SER A 155 -1.64 -6.51 51.11
N ILE A 156 -1.74 -7.66 51.77
CA ILE A 156 -0.76 -8.74 51.70
C ILE A 156 -0.74 -9.23 50.24
N TYR A 157 0.36 -9.00 49.54
CA TYR A 157 0.62 -9.63 48.25
C TYR A 157 0.66 -11.15 48.44
N ARG A 158 -0.44 -11.82 48.10
CA ARG A 158 -0.51 -13.28 48.02
C ARG A 158 0.20 -13.71 46.72
N LEU A 159 1.53 -13.88 46.79
CA LEU A 159 2.27 -14.61 45.76
C LEU A 159 1.79 -16.06 45.77
N GLY A 160 0.97 -16.43 44.79
CA GLY A 160 0.59 -17.82 44.55
C GLY A 160 1.77 -18.59 43.97
N ILE A 161 2.48 -19.32 44.82
CA ILE A 161 3.40 -20.38 44.39
C ILE A 161 2.56 -21.66 44.30
N HIS A 162 2.20 -22.07 43.09
CA HIS A 162 1.66 -23.40 42.82
C HIS A 162 2.82 -24.40 42.87
N GLN A 163 2.90 -25.15 43.97
CA GLN A 163 3.74 -26.34 44.07
C GLN A 163 2.82 -27.56 43.88
N GLU A 164 2.78 -28.09 42.66
CA GLU A 164 2.19 -29.40 42.38
C GLU A 164 3.24 -30.48 42.70
N HIS A 165 3.03 -31.20 43.80
CA HIS A 165 3.55 -32.54 43.99
C HIS A 165 2.36 -33.49 44.05
N VAL A 166 2.10 -34.19 42.96
CA VAL A 166 1.28 -35.41 42.97
C VAL A 166 2.18 -36.55 42.54
N PHE A 167 2.36 -37.48 43.48
CA PHE A 167 3.07 -38.74 43.36
C PHE A 167 2.49 -39.60 42.23
N MET A 168 3.37 -40.19 41.41
CA MET A 168 3.06 -41.37 40.60
C MET A 168 3.33 -42.60 41.46
N ASP A 169 2.27 -43.32 41.86
CA ASP A 169 2.38 -44.68 42.37
C ASP A 169 2.43 -45.65 41.18
N HIS A 170 3.51 -46.43 41.12
CA HIS A 170 3.63 -47.62 40.29
C HIS A 170 3.26 -48.85 41.14
N HIS A 171 2.24 -49.58 40.71
CA HIS A 171 2.06 -51.00 40.96
C HIS A 171 1.49 -51.68 39.72
#